data_AF-A0A4Q5TAX4-F1
#
_entry.id   AF-A0A4Q5TAX4-F1
#
_cell.length_a   1.000
_cell.length_b   1.000
_cell.length_c   1.000
_cell.angle_alpha   90.00
_cell.angle_beta   90.00
_cell.angle_gamma   90.00
#
_symmetry.space_group_name_H-M   'P 1'
#
loop_
_entity.id
_entity.type
_entity.pdbx_description
1 polymer ?
#
loop_
_entity_poly.entity_id
_entity_poly.type
_entity_poly.pdbx_seq_one_letter_code
_entity_poly.pdbx_strand_id
1 'polypeptide(L)'
;MQRKDILIATFYFFLSTIITWWFIEASGLYNSTEQKIVSCSIAGAKWGIQLFAAFVFLKARRWHFIKNIAVVCLAGSALLLPYAVMATFFGISHPDFFVGSLLVAVAAMILLYALAVKNAAVSLSWWIGWLVCLAVAISLQLTIVFHVL
;
A
#
# COMPACT_ATOMS: atom_id res chain seq x y z
N MET A 1 12.76 16.10 16.22
CA MET A 1 11.51 15.49 15.68
C MET A 1 11.72 14.89 14.29
N GLN A 2 12.23 15.64 13.31
CA GLN A 2 12.36 15.21 11.91
C GLN A 2 13.15 13.89 11.70
N ARG A 3 14.27 13.66 12.42
CA ARG A 3 15.05 12.42 12.28
C ARG A 3 14.28 11.16 12.69
N LYS A 4 13.44 11.26 13.73
CA LYS A 4 12.58 10.16 14.18
C LYS A 4 11.51 9.83 13.14
N ASP A 5 10.90 10.87 12.56
CA ASP A 5 9.87 10.70 11.53
C ASP A 5 10.44 10.03 10.26
N ILE A 6 11.66 10.40 9.85
CA ILE A 6 12.37 9.76 8.74
C ILE A 6 12.57 8.27 9.02
N LEU A 7 13.17 7.92 10.17
CA LEU A 7 13.47 6.53 10.52
C LEU A 7 12.20 5.68 10.57
N ILE A 8 11.13 6.20 11.19
CA ILE A 8 9.84 5.51 11.27
C ILE A 8 9.27 5.31 9.86
N ALA A 9 9.27 6.35 9.02
CA ALA A 9 8.74 6.24 7.67
C ALA A 9 9.50 5.20 6.85
N THR A 10 10.84 5.26 6.86
CA THR A 10 11.70 4.30 6.14
C THR A 10 11.43 2.88 6.61
N PHE A 11 11.40 2.65 7.92
CA PHE A 11 11.17 1.32 8.49
C PHE A 11 9.78 0.79 8.14
N TYR A 12 8.74 1.61 8.25
CA TYR A 12 7.37 1.20 7.94
C TYR A 12 7.16 0.92 6.46
N PHE A 13 7.69 1.75 5.56
CA PHE A 13 7.64 1.43 4.13
C PHE A 13 8.42 0.16 3.80
N PHE A 14 9.60 -0.03 4.37
CA PHE A 14 10.39 -1.24 4.17
C PHE A 14 9.65 -2.50 4.61
N LEU A 15 9.10 -2.51 5.83
CA LEU A 15 8.27 -3.63 6.32
C LEU A 15 7.03 -3.85 5.45
N SER A 16 6.36 -2.78 5.02
CA SER A 16 5.19 -2.86 4.14
C SER A 16 5.53 -3.58 2.83
N THR A 17 6.69 -3.26 2.23
CA THR A 17 7.16 -3.92 1.01
C THR A 17 7.40 -5.41 1.23
N ILE A 18 8.06 -5.80 2.33
CA ILE A 18 8.29 -7.21 2.66
C ILE A 18 6.98 -7.96 2.83
N ILE A 19 6.04 -7.40 3.60
CA ILE A 19 4.74 -8.03 3.86
C ILE A 19 3.93 -8.14 2.57
N THR A 20 3.92 -7.10 1.75
CA THR A 20 3.22 -7.10 0.45
C THR A 20 3.82 -8.14 -0.50
N TRP A 21 5.15 -8.24 -0.56
CA TRP A 21 5.82 -9.27 -1.35
C TRP A 21 5.45 -10.68 -0.87
N TRP A 22 5.46 -10.91 0.44
CA TRP A 22 5.09 -12.21 0.99
C TRP A 22 3.63 -12.57 0.68
N PHE A 23 2.70 -11.62 0.82
CA PHE A 23 1.29 -11.81 0.42
C PHE A 23 1.14 -12.21 -1.06
N ILE A 24 1.90 -11.56 -1.94
CA ILE A 24 1.92 -11.86 -3.39
C ILE A 24 2.53 -13.25 -3.64
N GLU A 25 3.65 -13.56 -3.00
CA GLU A 25 4.36 -14.83 -3.15
C GLU A 25 3.51 -16.02 -2.67
N ALA A 26 2.78 -15.84 -1.57
CA ALA A 26 1.91 -16.85 -1.00
C ALA A 26 0.65 -17.12 -1.85
N SER A 27 0.36 -16.28 -2.84
CA SER A 27 -0.84 -16.41 -3.66
C SER A 27 -0.59 -17.19 -4.95
N GLY A 28 -1.38 -18.24 -5.18
CA GLY A 28 -1.40 -18.99 -6.43
C GLY A 28 -2.01 -18.24 -7.62
N LEU A 29 -2.49 -17.00 -7.42
CA LEU A 29 -3.02 -16.15 -8.50
C LEU A 29 -1.91 -15.46 -9.31
N TYR A 30 -0.67 -15.47 -8.79
CA TYR A 30 0.50 -14.96 -9.51
C TYR A 30 1.27 -16.11 -10.14
N ASN A 31 1.17 -16.23 -11.47
CA ASN A 31 1.72 -17.31 -12.28
C ASN A 31 3.20 -17.15 -12.62
N SER A 32 3.77 -15.94 -12.51
CA SER A 32 5.15 -15.68 -12.87
C SER A 32 5.82 -14.62 -11.99
N THR A 33 7.15 -14.66 -11.92
CA THR A 33 7.94 -13.67 -11.18
C THR A 33 7.77 -12.27 -11.75
N GLU A 34 7.65 -12.14 -13.07
CA GLU A 34 7.40 -10.86 -13.76
C GLU A 34 6.08 -10.25 -13.31
N GLN A 35 5.02 -11.05 -13.22
CA GLN A 35 3.70 -10.62 -12.76
C GLN A 35 3.77 -10.11 -11.31
N LYS A 36 4.51 -10.80 -10.43
CA LYS A 36 4.75 -10.39 -9.04
C LYS A 36 5.50 -9.06 -8.96
N ILE A 37 6.57 -8.90 -9.76
CA ILE A 37 7.37 -7.67 -9.83
C ILE A 37 6.51 -6.50 -10.33
N VAL A 38 5.71 -6.70 -11.38
CA VAL A 38 4.81 -5.66 -11.91
C VAL A 38 3.78 -5.25 -10.85
N SER A 39 3.17 -6.22 -10.16
CA SER A 39 2.23 -5.95 -9.08
C SER A 39 2.85 -5.10 -7.96
N CYS A 40 4.03 -5.51 -7.47
CA CYS A 40 4.77 -4.74 -6.47
C CYS A 40 5.17 -3.35 -6.97
N SER A 41 5.54 -3.23 -8.25
CA SER A 41 5.92 -1.95 -8.86
C SER A 41 4.73 -1.00 -8.93
N ILE A 42 3.53 -1.47 -9.29
CA ILE A 42 2.31 -0.67 -9.29
C ILE A 42 1.98 -0.21 -7.86
N ALA A 43 2.02 -1.12 -6.89
CA ALA A 43 1.77 -0.80 -5.48
C ALA A 43 2.78 0.23 -4.94
N GLY A 44 4.06 0.05 -5.24
CA GLY A 44 5.14 0.96 -4.87
C GLY A 44 5.05 2.32 -5.55
N ALA A 45 4.75 2.37 -6.85
CA ALA A 45 4.63 3.60 -7.63
C ALA A 45 3.54 4.53 -7.06
N LYS A 46 2.39 3.97 -6.66
CA LYS A 46 1.32 4.73 -5.99
C LYS A 46 1.84 5.50 -4.76
N TRP A 47 2.67 4.85 -3.94
CA TRP A 47 3.30 5.50 -2.78
C TRP A 47 4.42 6.45 -3.20
N GLY A 48 5.25 6.07 -4.17
CA GLY A 48 6.32 6.90 -4.72
C GLY A 48 5.83 8.26 -5.23
N ILE A 49 4.70 8.29 -5.93
CA ILE A 49 4.06 9.53 -6.41
C ILE A 49 3.70 10.45 -5.22
N GLN A 50 3.13 9.90 -4.14
CA GLN A 50 2.79 10.67 -2.95
C GLN A 50 4.02 11.17 -2.19
N LEU A 51 5.07 10.35 -2.10
CA LEU A 51 6.34 10.76 -1.50
C LEU A 51 6.95 11.91 -2.30
N PHE A 52 7.04 11.77 -3.62
CA PHE A 52 7.55 12.82 -4.51
C PHE A 52 6.74 14.10 -4.36
N ALA A 53 5.41 14.03 -4.45
CA ALA A 53 4.53 15.18 -4.23
C ALA A 53 4.78 15.83 -2.86
N ALA A 54 4.90 15.04 -1.79
CA ALA A 54 5.13 15.56 -0.44
C ALA A 54 6.45 16.34 -0.34
N PHE A 55 7.51 15.88 -1.02
CA PHE A 55 8.79 16.60 -1.08
C PHE A 55 8.69 17.94 -1.82
N VAL A 56 7.89 18.00 -2.89
CA VAL A 56 7.68 19.21 -3.69
C VAL A 56 6.81 20.23 -2.97
N PHE A 57 5.69 19.79 -2.38
CA PHE A 57 4.62 20.70 -1.96
C PHE A 57 4.54 20.97 -0.44
N LEU A 58 4.96 20.04 0.43
CA LEU A 58 4.66 20.12 1.87
C LEU A 58 5.74 20.80 2.73
N LYS A 59 6.86 21.23 2.15
CA LYS A 59 7.95 21.99 2.83
C LYS A 59 8.26 21.42 4.23
N ALA A 60 8.04 22.20 5.30
CA ALA A 60 8.32 21.80 6.68
C ALA A 60 7.45 20.64 7.20
N ARG A 61 6.25 20.43 6.63
CA ARG A 61 5.31 19.37 7.05
C ARG A 61 5.57 18.01 6.38
N ARG A 62 6.47 17.95 5.39
CA ARG A 62 6.71 16.77 4.54
C ARG A 62 6.94 15.49 5.34
N TRP A 63 7.85 15.50 6.30
CA TRP A 63 8.26 14.28 7.01
C TRP A 63 7.20 13.80 8.00
N HIS A 64 6.47 14.73 8.61
CA HIS A 64 5.34 14.40 9.46
C HIS A 64 4.23 13.70 8.66
N PHE A 65 3.90 14.24 7.48
CA PHE A 65 2.94 13.64 6.56
C PHE A 65 3.42 12.28 6.04
N ILE A 66 4.67 12.19 5.55
CA ILE A 66 5.30 10.97 5.03
C ILE A 66 5.26 9.85 6.08
N LYS A 67 5.60 10.15 7.34
CA LYS A 67 5.49 9.19 8.44
C LYS A 67 4.05 8.72 8.64
N ASN A 68 3.07 9.62 8.61
CA ASN A 68 1.67 9.24 8.79
C ASN A 68 1.20 8.31 7.65
N ILE A 69 1.54 8.60 6.39
CA ILE A 69 1.15 7.72 5.27
C ILE A 69 1.96 6.40 5.25
N ALA A 70 3.17 6.37 5.81
CA ALA A 70 3.93 5.13 6.01
C ALA A 70 3.23 4.20 7.01
N VAL A 71 2.63 4.75 8.07
CA VAL A 71 1.77 3.99 8.99
C VAL A 71 0.58 3.40 8.26
N VAL A 72 -0.08 4.18 7.38
CA VAL A 72 -1.21 3.70 6.58
C VAL A 72 -0.78 2.52 5.68
N CYS A 73 0.38 2.65 5.02
CA CYS A 73 0.94 1.60 4.18
C CYS A 73 1.20 0.30 4.99
N LEU A 74 1.79 0.43 6.17
CA LEU A 74 2.06 -0.71 7.05
C LEU A 74 0.78 -1.34 7.57
N ALA A 75 -0.20 -0.54 7.99
CA ALA A 75 -1.49 -1.05 8.44
C ALA A 75 -2.21 -1.82 7.33
N GLY A 76 -2.23 -1.28 6.12
CA GLY A 76 -2.78 -1.98 4.94
C GLY A 76 -2.05 -3.29 4.66
N SER A 77 -0.72 -3.28 4.69
CA SER A 77 0.08 -4.48 4.47
C SER A 77 -0.12 -5.52 5.57
N ALA A 78 -0.18 -5.10 6.84
CA ALA A 78 -0.42 -5.99 7.97
C ALA A 78 -1.78 -6.70 7.88
N LEU A 79 -2.80 -6.05 7.33
CA LEU A 79 -4.11 -6.67 7.07
C LEU A 79 -4.07 -7.77 6.00
N LEU A 80 -3.00 -7.86 5.20
CA LEU A 80 -2.77 -8.92 4.24
C LEU A 80 -2.10 -10.16 4.86
N LEU A 81 -1.49 -10.02 6.05
CA LEU A 81 -0.78 -11.12 6.73
C LEU A 81 -1.67 -12.34 7.01
N PRO A 82 -2.94 -12.22 7.42
CA PRO A 82 -3.79 -13.39 7.63
C PRO A 82 -3.84 -14.30 6.41
N TYR A 83 -4.00 -13.75 5.20
CA TYR A 83 -3.94 -14.55 3.98
C TYR A 83 -2.55 -15.16 3.77
N ALA A 84 -1.49 -14.36 3.87
CA ALA A 84 -0.13 -14.83 3.62
C ALA A 84 0.25 -16.01 4.54
N VAL A 85 -0.09 -15.91 5.83
CA VAL A 85 0.18 -16.95 6.83
C VAL A 85 -0.64 -18.21 6.54
N MET A 86 -1.94 -18.06 6.28
CA MET A 86 -2.84 -19.19 6.02
C MET A 86 -2.49 -19.94 4.74
N ALA A 87 -2.14 -19.21 3.67
CA ALA A 87 -1.70 -19.81 2.42
C ALA A 87 -0.34 -20.50 2.56
N THR A 88 0.64 -19.84 3.18
CA THR A 88 2.02 -20.37 3.28
C THR A 88 2.13 -21.59 4.20
N PHE A 89 1.49 -21.56 5.37
CA PHE A 89 1.72 -22.57 6.42
C PHE A 89 0.60 -23.61 6.53
N PHE A 90 -0.60 -23.29 6.07
CA PHE A 90 -1.78 -24.16 6.20
C PHE A 90 -2.37 -24.58 4.86
N GLY A 91 -1.83 -24.11 3.73
CA GLY A 91 -2.30 -24.45 2.38
C GLY A 91 -3.68 -23.89 2.04
N ILE A 92 -4.17 -22.90 2.79
CA ILE A 92 -5.50 -22.29 2.57
C ILE A 92 -5.31 -21.04 1.70
N SER A 93 -5.43 -21.20 0.39
CA SER A 93 -5.14 -20.16 -0.62
C SER A 93 -6.30 -19.90 -1.59
N HIS A 94 -7.54 -19.84 -1.08
CA HIS A 94 -8.72 -19.62 -1.92
C HIS A 94 -8.74 -18.21 -2.53
N PRO A 95 -9.10 -18.05 -3.81
CA PRO A 95 -9.18 -16.74 -4.47
C PRO A 95 -10.09 -15.73 -3.75
N ASP A 96 -11.23 -16.18 -3.21
CA ASP A 96 -12.16 -15.31 -2.48
C ASP A 96 -11.53 -14.74 -1.20
N PHE A 97 -10.69 -15.53 -0.52
CA PHE A 97 -9.98 -15.07 0.67
C PHE A 97 -8.86 -14.07 0.33
N PHE A 98 -8.18 -14.27 -0.79
CA PHE A 98 -7.21 -13.30 -1.33
C PHE A 98 -7.89 -11.96 -1.64
N VAL A 99 -8.98 -11.99 -2.41
CA VAL A 99 -9.74 -10.79 -2.79
C VAL A 99 -10.34 -10.11 -1.56
N GLY A 100 -10.93 -10.88 -0.64
CA GLY A 100 -11.47 -10.36 0.61
C GLY A 100 -10.42 -9.63 1.45
N SER A 101 -9.22 -10.21 1.57
CA SER A 101 -8.10 -9.59 2.30
C SER A 101 -7.66 -8.28 1.66
N LEU A 102 -7.59 -8.22 0.32
CA LEU A 102 -7.30 -6.99 -0.43
C LEU A 102 -8.37 -5.92 -0.21
N LEU A 103 -9.66 -6.27 -0.30
CA LEU A 103 -10.76 -5.33 -0.11
C LEU A 103 -10.75 -4.73 1.30
N VAL A 104 -10.54 -5.56 2.32
CA VAL A 104 -10.42 -5.09 3.71
C VAL A 104 -9.22 -4.16 3.88
N ALA A 105 -8.06 -4.54 3.36
CA ALA A 105 -6.85 -3.70 3.41
C ALA A 105 -7.08 -2.35 2.71
N VAL A 106 -7.69 -2.34 1.53
CA VAL A 106 -8.00 -1.11 0.78
C VAL A 106 -8.99 -0.22 1.54
N ALA A 107 -10.08 -0.79 2.05
CA ALA A 107 -11.08 -0.05 2.82
C ALA A 107 -10.46 0.61 4.07
N ALA A 108 -9.66 -0.15 4.83
CA ALA A 108 -8.95 0.36 5.99
C ALA A 108 -7.97 1.48 5.60
N MET A 109 -7.20 1.30 4.53
CA MET A 109 -6.27 2.33 4.05
C MET A 109 -6.97 3.61 3.62
N ILE A 110 -8.15 3.54 2.99
CA ILE A 110 -8.93 4.72 2.60
C ILE A 110 -9.26 5.58 3.83
N LEU A 111 -9.75 4.95 4.90
CA LEU A 111 -10.10 5.63 6.15
C LEU A 111 -8.86 6.17 6.88
N LEU A 112 -7.82 5.34 7.00
CA LEU A 112 -6.59 5.72 7.69
C LEU A 112 -5.83 6.83 6.96
N TYR A 113 -5.88 6.87 5.63
CA TYR A 113 -5.27 7.96 4.85
C TYR A 113 -5.99 9.29 5.07
N ALA A 114 -7.33 9.29 5.15
CA ALA A 114 -8.09 10.50 5.49
C ALA A 114 -7.68 11.04 6.87
N LEU A 115 -7.51 10.14 7.85
CA LEU A 115 -7.02 10.50 9.17
C LEU A 115 -5.56 11.02 9.12
N ALA A 116 -4.69 10.40 8.33
CA ALA A 116 -3.31 10.84 8.15
C ALA A 116 -3.22 12.27 7.57
N VAL A 117 -4.08 12.59 6.60
CA VAL A 117 -4.21 13.94 6.01
C VAL A 117 -4.67 14.95 7.05
N LYS A 118 -5.73 14.62 7.80
CA LYS A 118 -6.25 15.47 8.89
C LYS A 118 -5.19 15.73 9.96
N ASN A 119 -4.51 14.68 10.42
CA ASN A 119 -3.48 14.77 11.47
C ASN A 119 -2.24 15.56 11.02
N ALA A 120 -1.93 15.56 9.72
CA ALA A 120 -0.85 16.38 9.16
C ALA A 120 -1.26 17.84 8.88
N ALA A 121 -2.53 18.19 9.12
CA ALA A 121 -3.12 19.50 8.80
C ALA A 121 -2.88 19.92 7.33
N VAL A 122 -2.92 18.95 6.40
CA VAL A 122 -2.82 19.21 4.95
C VAL A 122 -4.20 19.18 4.31
N SER A 123 -4.34 19.76 3.11
CA SER A 123 -5.63 19.87 2.43
C SER A 123 -6.22 18.51 2.09
N LEU A 124 -7.55 18.41 2.10
CA LEU A 124 -8.29 17.19 1.71
C LEU A 124 -7.97 16.73 0.28
N SER A 125 -7.49 17.64 -0.58
CA SER A 125 -7.03 17.31 -1.94
C SER A 125 -5.93 16.25 -1.98
N TRP A 126 -5.14 16.07 -0.91
CA TRP A 126 -4.16 14.99 -0.81
C TRP A 126 -4.82 13.62 -0.73
N TRP A 127 -5.90 13.50 0.05
CA TRP A 127 -6.66 12.26 0.13
C TRP A 127 -7.33 11.94 -1.20
N ILE A 128 -7.95 12.94 -1.84
CA ILE A 128 -8.56 12.79 -3.18
C ILE A 128 -7.50 12.37 -4.21
N GLY A 129 -6.34 13.03 -4.22
CA GLY A 129 -5.23 12.68 -5.11
C GLY A 129 -4.75 11.24 -4.89
N TRP A 130 -4.66 10.79 -3.64
CA TRP A 130 -4.33 9.41 -3.34
C TRP A 130 -5.41 8.41 -3.79
N LEU A 131 -6.70 8.76 -3.64
CA LEU A 131 -7.80 7.93 -4.16
C LEU A 131 -7.73 7.77 -5.69
N VAL A 132 -7.37 8.83 -6.41
CA VAL A 132 -7.15 8.76 -7.87
C VAL A 132 -5.97 7.82 -8.18
N CYS A 133 -4.84 7.96 -7.47
CA CYS A 133 -3.71 7.04 -7.63
C CYS A 133 -4.10 5.59 -7.29
N LEU A 134 -4.95 5.39 -6.29
CA LEU A 134 -5.46 4.06 -5.90
C LEU A 134 -6.35 3.47 -7.00
N ALA A 135 -7.28 4.24 -7.54
CA ALA A 135 -8.15 3.79 -8.63
C ALA A 135 -7.32 3.36 -9.85
N VAL A 136 -6.34 4.18 -10.26
CA VAL A 136 -5.42 3.84 -11.36
C VAL A 136 -4.62 2.57 -11.03
N ALA A 137 -4.09 2.45 -9.81
CA ALA A 137 -3.35 1.26 -9.40
C ALA A 137 -4.21 -0.01 -9.46
N ILE A 138 -5.47 0.05 -9.01
CA ILE A 138 -6.41 -1.06 -9.09
C ILE A 138 -6.70 -1.42 -10.56
N SER A 139 -6.99 -0.43 -11.41
CA SER A 139 -7.18 -0.67 -12.85
C SER A 139 -5.97 -1.34 -13.50
N LEU A 140 -4.75 -0.85 -13.22
CA LEU A 140 -3.53 -1.45 -13.75
C LEU A 140 -3.30 -2.87 -13.25
N GLN A 141 -3.60 -3.16 -11.97
CA GLN A 141 -3.55 -4.53 -11.44
C GLN A 141 -4.54 -5.44 -12.18
N LEU A 142 -5.76 -5.00 -12.39
CA LEU A 142 -6.78 -5.81 -13.08
C LEU A 142 -6.46 -6.04 -14.56
N THR A 143 -5.95 -5.04 -15.27
CA THR A 143 -5.67 -5.13 -16.72
C THR A 143 -4.32 -5.75 -17.05
N ILE A 144 -3.25 -5.32 -16.36
CA ILE A 144 -1.87 -5.71 -16.72
C ILE A 144 -1.40 -6.93 -15.93
N VAL A 145 -1.80 -7.04 -14.66
CA VAL A 145 -1.35 -8.15 -13.81
C VAL A 145 -2.30 -9.33 -13.96
N PHE A 146 -3.60 -9.14 -13.75
CA PHE A 146 -4.56 -10.25 -13.73
C PHE A 146 -5.29 -10.49 -15.06
N HIS A 147 -5.20 -9.57 -16.02
CA HIS A 147 -5.87 -9.67 -17.33
C HIS A 147 -7.38 -9.94 -17.23
N VAL A 148 -8.06 -9.29 -16.29
CA VAL A 148 -9.50 -9.46 -15.99
C VAL A 148 -10.36 -8.33 -16.61
N LEU A 149 -9.75 -7.17 -16.86
CA LEU A 149 -10.36 -6.01 -17.54
C LEU A 149 -9.61 -5.73 -18.84
#